data_AF-A0A3A8F3V6-F1
#
_entry.id   AF-A0A3A8F3V6-F1
#
_cell.length_a   1.000
_cell.length_b   1.000
_cell.length_c   1.000
_cell.angle_alpha   90.00
_cell.angle_beta   90.00
_cell.angle_gamma   90.00
#
_symmetry.space_group_name_H-M   'P 1'
#
loop_
_entity.id
_entity.type
_entity.pdbx_description
1 polymer ?
#
loop_
_entity_poly.entity_id
_entity_poly.type
_entity_poly.pdbx_seq_one_letter_code
_entity_poly.pdbx_strand_id
1 'polypeptide(L)'
;MGHNFRKFQIWNRRLDIAVIGSGMAGLAAARILKDAGHRITIFEALPGRGMDSHSTEFEGGIIDAPLRVMNPHLWKNTLSLAAHLGIPTFPVRTYMACSWLFEDKTETWLTTSRTRIGNIPIINNRKGIQQYGWRLVKGMLQLKTALSKFFKSKDQDITLAEFINRNDIEEVFWHGAVMPVLYTICTCNPKTIGDWPAKPLLIFLRQLTDGDALLRIQGGTSALVSKLIENIEVVSGSAITKVEEQGEKVLVENTQGQQILFDRVVVATPTTKIEEFLEPTQFADDIALLKQFKFEQGELVIHTDSTVMPPKRKDWSVLSYMMDRKFTRQQFTVWLNSIEPSLVGKTPVFQTWRPVTEIDPKKVISTVTLTRAVVDSKTVALNKQLQQRHTTAQRKVFFCGSWSCDGLPILESAVTSAMHIAEILGAPLPFVGLKPKVEVAPQLGY
;
A
#
# COMPACT_ATOMS: atom_id res chain seq x y z
N MET A 1 26.70 35.16 17.88
CA MET A 1 25.42 35.53 17.24
C MET A 1 25.33 35.21 15.73
N GLY A 2 26.41 34.84 15.03
CA GLY A 2 26.38 34.58 13.57
C GLY A 2 25.89 33.20 13.09
N HIS A 3 25.86 32.17 13.95
CA HIS A 3 25.43 30.81 13.54
C HIS A 3 23.90 30.61 13.51
N ASN A 4 23.14 31.29 14.39
CA ASN A 4 21.68 31.21 14.37
C ASN A 4 21.05 32.03 13.23
N PHE A 5 21.71 33.09 12.76
CA PHE A 5 21.26 33.89 11.62
C PHE A 5 21.36 33.14 10.27
N ARG A 6 22.45 32.37 10.05
CA ARG A 6 22.60 31.56 8.83
C ARG A 6 21.67 30.35 8.78
N LYS A 7 21.34 29.75 9.94
CA LYS A 7 20.25 28.77 9.99
C LYS A 7 18.97 29.47 9.55
N PHE A 8 18.51 30.53 10.22
CA PHE A 8 17.24 31.22 9.90
C PHE A 8 17.10 31.71 8.44
N GLN A 9 18.19 32.11 7.76
CA GLN A 9 18.13 32.61 6.38
C GLN A 9 17.91 31.53 5.30
N ILE A 10 18.23 30.26 5.54
CA ILE A 10 18.02 29.18 4.55
C ILE A 10 16.52 28.80 4.48
N TRP A 11 15.76 28.99 5.56
CA TRP A 11 14.34 28.56 5.66
C TRP A 11 13.33 29.48 4.98
N ASN A 12 13.76 30.65 4.48
CA ASN A 12 12.84 31.63 3.88
C ASN A 12 13.02 31.80 2.37
N ARG A 13 13.86 30.94 1.74
CA ARG A 13 14.03 30.95 0.29
C ARG A 13 13.09 29.94 -0.34
N ARG A 14 12.22 30.44 -1.22
CA ARG A 14 11.45 29.58 -2.12
C ARG A 14 12.41 28.80 -3.03
N LEU A 15 12.36 27.48 -2.94
CA LEU A 15 13.12 26.56 -3.79
C LEU A 15 12.32 26.16 -5.03
N ASP A 16 13.03 25.84 -6.12
CA ASP A 16 12.50 25.11 -7.27
C ASP A 16 12.88 23.63 -7.16
N ILE A 17 11.88 22.74 -7.11
CA ILE A 17 12.06 21.32 -6.76
C ILE A 17 11.42 20.43 -7.83
N ALA A 18 12.22 19.55 -8.42
CA ALA A 18 11.70 18.47 -9.25
C ALA A 18 11.30 17.27 -8.38
N VAL A 19 10.14 16.68 -8.69
CA VAL A 19 9.72 15.39 -8.13
C VAL A 19 9.60 14.39 -9.26
N ILE A 20 10.41 13.34 -9.22
CA ILE A 20 10.47 12.31 -10.28
C ILE A 20 9.64 11.11 -9.83
N GLY A 21 8.50 10.91 -10.50
CA GLY A 21 7.52 9.88 -10.20
C GLY A 21 6.29 10.44 -9.47
N SER A 22 5.10 10.17 -10.02
CA SER A 22 3.81 10.61 -9.48
C SER A 22 3.03 9.48 -8.79
N GLY A 23 3.75 8.53 -8.20
CA GLY A 23 3.21 7.61 -7.19
C GLY A 23 2.91 8.32 -5.86
N MET A 24 2.35 7.60 -4.88
CA MET A 24 1.92 8.21 -3.61
C MET A 24 3.01 9.01 -2.88
N ALA A 25 4.26 8.50 -2.85
CA ALA A 25 5.36 9.18 -2.18
C ALA A 25 5.73 10.50 -2.85
N GLY A 26 5.83 10.50 -4.19
CA GLY A 26 6.12 11.71 -4.95
C GLY A 26 5.00 12.73 -4.85
N LEU A 27 3.75 12.30 -4.98
CA LEU A 27 2.58 13.18 -4.83
C LEU A 27 2.49 13.79 -3.42
N ALA A 28 2.74 13.00 -2.37
CA ALA A 28 2.78 13.50 -1.00
C ALA A 28 3.92 14.51 -0.81
N ALA A 29 5.14 14.20 -1.28
CA ALA A 29 6.28 15.12 -1.18
C ALA A 29 6.00 16.43 -1.92
N ALA A 30 5.48 16.35 -3.14
CA ALA A 30 5.10 17.50 -3.95
C ALA A 30 4.06 18.38 -3.24
N ARG A 31 2.98 17.78 -2.71
CA ARG A 31 1.94 18.54 -2.00
C ARG A 31 2.48 19.23 -0.74
N ILE A 32 3.23 18.50 0.09
CA ILE A 32 3.77 19.03 1.35
C ILE A 32 4.73 20.19 1.07
N LEU A 33 5.65 20.02 0.12
CA LEU A 33 6.63 21.05 -0.24
C LEU A 33 5.96 22.25 -0.95
N LYS A 34 4.90 22.01 -1.73
CA LYS A 34 4.09 23.07 -2.32
C LYS A 34 3.36 23.89 -1.25
N ASP A 35 2.76 23.24 -0.25
CA ASP A 35 2.11 23.90 0.89
C ASP A 35 3.09 24.75 1.71
N ALA A 36 4.36 24.33 1.78
CA ALA A 36 5.45 25.10 2.38
C ALA A 36 5.92 26.29 1.52
N GLY A 37 5.32 26.52 0.35
CA GLY A 37 5.59 27.68 -0.50
C GLY A 37 6.64 27.47 -1.60
N HIS A 38 7.13 26.24 -1.80
CA HIS A 38 8.10 25.94 -2.86
C HIS A 38 7.45 25.86 -4.26
N ARG A 39 8.26 26.02 -5.30
CA ARG A 39 7.85 25.71 -6.69
C ARG A 39 8.16 24.24 -6.95
N ILE A 40 7.15 23.51 -7.44
CA ILE A 40 7.23 22.07 -7.67
C ILE A 40 6.87 21.77 -9.12
N THR A 41 7.67 20.93 -9.76
CA THR A 41 7.35 20.30 -11.05
C THR A 41 7.46 18.78 -10.87
N ILE A 42 6.39 18.07 -11.21
CA ILE A 42 6.36 16.60 -11.15
C ILE A 42 6.62 16.04 -12.54
N PHE A 43 7.55 15.09 -12.66
CA PHE A 43 7.80 14.33 -13.88
C PHE A 43 7.25 12.92 -13.73
N GLU A 44 6.44 12.48 -14.68
CA GLU A 44 5.86 11.14 -14.71
C GLU A 44 6.18 10.46 -16.05
N ALA A 45 6.73 9.25 -15.99
CA ALA A 45 7.11 8.48 -17.17
C ALA A 45 5.88 7.99 -17.95
N LEU A 46 4.79 7.65 -17.25
CA LEU A 46 3.53 7.25 -17.87
C LEU A 46 2.81 8.46 -18.51
N PRO A 47 2.02 8.28 -19.58
CA PRO A 47 1.29 9.39 -20.23
C PRO A 47 0.23 10.05 -19.33
N GLY A 48 -0.17 9.39 -18.24
CA GLY A 48 -1.10 9.91 -17.26
C GLY A 48 -0.44 10.15 -15.90
N ARG A 49 -1.23 10.03 -14.84
CA ARG A 49 -0.77 10.16 -13.45
C ARG A 49 -0.44 8.76 -12.91
N GLY A 50 0.69 8.61 -12.25
CA GLY A 50 1.23 7.32 -11.83
C GLY A 50 0.36 6.62 -10.79
N MET A 51 -0.03 7.32 -9.72
CA MET A 51 -0.74 6.72 -8.58
C MET A 51 -2.12 6.14 -8.94
N ASP A 52 -2.83 6.76 -9.88
CA ASP A 52 -4.16 6.33 -10.33
C ASP A 52 -4.18 5.87 -11.80
N SER A 53 -3.02 5.54 -12.37
CA SER A 53 -2.86 5.05 -13.76
C SER A 53 -3.70 3.82 -14.09
N HIS A 54 -4.04 3.03 -13.07
CA HIS A 54 -4.85 1.82 -13.18
C HIS A 54 -6.28 2.01 -12.66
N SER A 55 -6.67 3.24 -12.31
CA SER A 55 -8.06 3.53 -11.97
C SER A 55 -8.85 3.67 -13.26
N THR A 56 -9.97 2.96 -13.35
CA THR A 56 -10.82 2.96 -14.54
C THR A 56 -12.29 3.10 -14.15
N GLU A 57 -13.14 3.34 -15.14
CA GLU A 57 -14.58 3.34 -14.96
C GLU A 57 -15.19 2.11 -15.62
N PHE A 58 -16.21 1.55 -14.97
CA PHE A 58 -17.00 0.43 -15.51
C PHE A 58 -18.47 0.64 -15.20
N GLU A 59 -19.29 0.68 -16.25
CA GLU A 59 -20.72 1.03 -16.16
C GLU A 59 -20.97 2.34 -15.37
N GLY A 60 -20.04 3.31 -15.44
CA GLY A 60 -20.07 4.58 -14.68
C GLY A 60 -19.77 4.45 -13.18
N GLY A 61 -19.18 3.32 -12.75
CA GLY A 61 -18.67 3.12 -11.39
C GLY A 61 -17.14 3.07 -11.37
N ILE A 62 -16.54 3.48 -10.26
CA ILE A 62 -15.09 3.64 -10.14
C ILE A 62 -14.43 2.30 -9.77
N ILE A 63 -13.36 1.95 -10.47
CA ILE A 63 -12.52 0.80 -10.14
C ILE A 63 -11.12 1.32 -9.82
N ASP A 64 -10.74 1.28 -8.54
CA ASP A 64 -9.35 1.48 -8.13
C ASP A 64 -8.58 0.16 -8.22
N ALA A 65 -7.53 0.06 -9.03
CA ALA A 65 -6.65 -1.11 -9.07
C ALA A 65 -5.24 -0.79 -8.50
N PRO A 66 -4.79 -1.47 -7.44
CA PRO A 66 -5.57 -2.34 -6.56
C PRO A 66 -6.60 -1.55 -5.74
N LEU A 67 -7.61 -2.25 -5.21
CA LEU A 67 -8.54 -1.65 -4.24
C LEU A 67 -7.77 -1.08 -3.04
N ARG A 68 -8.14 0.14 -2.63
CA ARG A 68 -7.55 0.83 -1.48
C ARG A 68 -8.57 0.99 -0.36
N VAL A 69 -8.34 0.28 0.73
CA VAL A 69 -9.06 0.41 1.99
C VAL A 69 -8.04 0.56 3.11
N MET A 70 -8.35 1.37 4.12
CA MET A 70 -7.38 1.85 5.09
C MET A 70 -7.89 1.62 6.50
N ASN A 71 -7.10 0.95 7.33
CA ASN A 71 -7.36 0.92 8.77
C ASN A 71 -6.90 2.27 9.37
N PRO A 72 -7.77 3.01 10.09
CA PRO A 72 -7.42 4.31 10.67
C PRO A 72 -6.19 4.32 11.58
N HIS A 73 -5.88 3.20 12.24
CA HIS A 73 -4.73 3.05 13.12
C HIS A 73 -3.43 2.76 12.36
N LEU A 74 -3.51 2.19 11.15
CA LEU A 74 -2.35 1.81 10.34
C LEU A 74 -2.04 2.82 9.21
N TRP A 75 -3.01 3.64 8.79
CA TRP A 75 -2.88 4.67 7.75
C TRP A 75 -3.04 6.09 8.31
N LYS A 76 -2.37 6.39 9.43
CA LYS A 76 -2.56 7.65 10.16
C LYS A 76 -2.18 8.86 9.32
N ASN A 77 -0.99 8.85 8.74
CA ASN A 77 -0.45 9.95 7.95
C ASN A 77 -1.21 10.10 6.63
N THR A 78 -1.55 8.98 5.99
CA THR A 78 -2.31 8.98 4.72
C THR A 78 -3.71 9.59 4.90
N LEU A 79 -4.43 9.15 5.93
CA LEU A 79 -5.77 9.66 6.21
C LEU A 79 -5.75 11.10 6.75
N SER A 80 -4.73 11.45 7.52
CA SER A 80 -4.49 12.83 7.97
C SER A 80 -4.26 13.77 6.78
N LEU A 81 -3.46 13.35 5.80
CA LEU A 81 -3.22 14.12 4.57
C LEU A 81 -4.50 14.26 3.74
N ALA A 82 -5.28 13.18 3.59
CA ALA A 82 -6.58 13.26 2.92
C ALA A 82 -7.56 14.21 3.64
N ALA A 83 -7.55 14.21 4.98
CA ALA A 83 -8.36 15.12 5.79
C ALA A 83 -7.95 16.59 5.60
N HIS A 84 -6.65 16.88 5.56
CA HIS A 84 -6.10 18.21 5.26
C HIS A 84 -6.53 18.73 3.89
N LEU A 85 -6.62 17.83 2.91
CA LEU A 85 -7.10 18.13 1.56
C LEU A 85 -8.64 18.22 1.46
N GLY A 86 -9.34 18.07 2.58
CA GLY A 86 -10.80 18.14 2.65
C GLY A 86 -11.53 16.96 2.01
N ILE A 87 -10.86 15.81 1.88
CA ILE A 87 -11.42 14.64 1.19
C ILE A 87 -12.15 13.75 2.20
N PRO A 88 -13.49 13.57 2.08
CA PRO A 88 -14.23 12.69 2.95
C PRO A 88 -13.89 11.21 2.67
N THR A 89 -14.16 10.38 3.67
CA THR A 89 -14.03 8.93 3.62
C THR A 89 -15.35 8.28 4.01
N PHE A 90 -15.51 7.01 3.72
CA PHE A 90 -16.67 6.22 4.16
C PHE A 90 -16.24 4.84 4.68
N PRO A 91 -16.99 4.26 5.63
CA PRO A 91 -16.66 2.96 6.18
C PRO A 91 -17.03 1.84 5.20
N VAL A 92 -16.23 0.77 5.19
CA VAL A 92 -16.49 -0.43 4.38
C VAL A 92 -16.35 -1.70 5.24
N ARG A 93 -17.23 -2.67 5.00
CA ARG A 93 -17.25 -3.96 5.69
C ARG A 93 -16.54 -5.02 4.83
N THR A 94 -15.29 -5.35 5.17
CA THR A 94 -14.48 -6.36 4.46
C THR A 94 -14.66 -7.77 5.01
N TYR A 95 -15.89 -8.27 4.99
CA TYR A 95 -16.15 -9.67 5.35
C TYR A 95 -15.43 -10.64 4.40
N MET A 96 -15.12 -11.84 4.88
CA MET A 96 -14.33 -12.82 4.14
C MET A 96 -15.02 -14.18 4.02
N ALA A 97 -14.74 -14.85 2.91
CA ALA A 97 -15.04 -16.25 2.67
C ALA A 97 -13.74 -17.01 2.38
N CYS A 98 -13.57 -18.20 2.97
CA CYS A 98 -12.47 -19.10 2.67
C CYS A 98 -13.00 -20.42 2.11
N SER A 99 -12.40 -20.87 1.01
CA SER A 99 -12.77 -22.09 0.31
C SER A 99 -11.56 -22.99 0.05
N TRP A 100 -11.80 -24.30 0.14
CA TRP A 100 -10.88 -25.33 -0.32
C TRP A 100 -11.08 -25.57 -1.81
N LEU A 101 -9.98 -25.56 -2.56
CA LEU A 101 -9.89 -25.98 -3.95
C LEU A 101 -9.52 -27.46 -3.99
N PHE A 102 -10.40 -28.28 -4.54
CA PHE A 102 -10.14 -29.65 -4.94
C PHE A 102 -9.98 -29.72 -6.46
N GLU A 103 -9.60 -30.88 -6.98
CA GLU A 103 -9.44 -31.07 -8.44
C GLU A 103 -10.76 -30.87 -9.20
N ASP A 104 -11.88 -31.30 -8.61
CA ASP A 104 -13.21 -31.34 -9.26
C ASP A 104 -14.22 -30.34 -8.67
N LYS A 105 -13.92 -29.73 -7.52
CA LYS A 105 -14.88 -28.85 -6.82
C LYS A 105 -14.23 -27.82 -5.93
N THR A 106 -15.01 -26.80 -5.58
CA THR A 106 -14.68 -25.80 -4.55
C THR A 106 -15.63 -25.94 -3.37
N GLU A 107 -15.09 -25.97 -2.15
CA GLU A 107 -15.87 -26.06 -0.92
C GLU A 107 -15.58 -24.89 0.02
N THR A 108 -16.56 -24.01 0.20
CA THR A 108 -16.48 -22.94 1.20
C THR A 108 -16.65 -23.53 2.60
N TRP A 109 -15.72 -23.21 3.48
CA TRP A 109 -15.68 -23.71 4.86
C TRP A 109 -15.74 -22.60 5.91
N LEU A 110 -15.42 -21.35 5.54
CA LEU A 110 -15.53 -20.19 6.42
C LEU A 110 -16.22 -19.05 5.68
N THR A 111 -17.18 -18.42 6.33
CA THR A 111 -17.75 -17.13 5.92
C THR A 111 -17.96 -16.30 7.17
N THR A 112 -17.44 -15.08 7.17
CA THR A 112 -17.58 -14.15 8.30
C THR A 112 -18.66 -13.13 8.00
N SER A 113 -19.39 -12.72 9.03
CA SER A 113 -20.24 -11.53 8.98
C SER A 113 -20.42 -10.99 10.40
N ARG A 114 -21.22 -9.93 10.56
CA ARG A 114 -21.65 -9.45 11.87
C ARG A 114 -23.16 -9.34 11.94
N THR A 115 -23.70 -9.52 13.14
CA THR A 115 -25.14 -9.33 13.41
C THR A 115 -25.55 -7.88 13.13
N ARG A 116 -26.75 -7.68 12.60
CA ARG A 116 -27.32 -6.33 12.41
C ARG A 116 -27.50 -5.58 13.74
N ILE A 117 -27.82 -6.32 14.80
CA ILE A 117 -28.00 -5.80 16.15
C ILE A 117 -26.73 -6.10 16.95
N GLY A 118 -26.03 -5.08 17.42
CA GLY A 118 -24.85 -5.22 18.28
C GLY A 118 -23.52 -5.52 17.58
N ASN A 119 -23.50 -5.63 16.24
CA ASN A 119 -22.28 -5.81 15.44
C ASN A 119 -21.41 -7.00 15.89
N ILE A 120 -22.03 -8.10 16.32
CA ILE A 120 -21.36 -9.27 16.89
C ILE A 120 -20.82 -10.15 15.75
N PRO A 121 -19.52 -10.54 15.77
CA PRO A 121 -18.96 -11.42 14.74
C PRO A 121 -19.61 -12.80 14.76
N ILE A 122 -19.99 -13.29 13.58
CA ILE A 122 -20.61 -14.60 13.38
C ILE A 122 -19.94 -15.32 12.21
N ILE A 123 -19.85 -16.64 12.34
CA ILE A 123 -19.50 -17.54 11.24
C ILE A 123 -20.82 -18.10 10.69
N ASN A 124 -21.04 -18.01 9.38
CA ASN A 124 -22.33 -18.39 8.78
C ASN A 124 -22.37 -19.84 8.28
N ASN A 125 -21.22 -20.51 8.18
CA ASN A 125 -21.12 -21.86 7.62
C ASN A 125 -21.24 -22.95 8.70
N ARG A 126 -22.44 -23.52 8.89
CA ARG A 126 -22.69 -24.56 9.90
C ARG A 126 -21.78 -25.79 9.78
N LYS A 127 -21.55 -26.30 8.56
CA LYS A 127 -20.66 -27.46 8.33
C LYS A 127 -19.22 -27.12 8.70
N GLY A 128 -18.77 -25.94 8.25
CA GLY A 128 -17.44 -25.42 8.59
C GLY A 128 -17.24 -25.20 10.09
N ILE A 129 -18.26 -24.70 10.80
CA ILE A 129 -18.21 -24.55 12.27
C ILE A 129 -18.12 -25.91 12.96
N GLN A 130 -18.92 -26.90 12.53
CA GLN A 130 -18.86 -28.24 13.11
C GLN A 130 -17.48 -28.88 12.92
N GLN A 131 -16.85 -28.64 11.76
CA GLN A 131 -15.56 -29.25 11.43
C GLN A 131 -14.35 -28.47 11.98
N TYR A 132 -14.40 -27.14 11.97
CA TYR A 132 -13.26 -26.26 12.21
C TYR A 132 -13.49 -25.22 13.31
N GLY A 133 -14.71 -25.09 13.85
CA GLY A 133 -15.05 -24.01 14.79
C GLY A 133 -14.15 -23.98 16.03
N TRP A 134 -13.94 -25.13 16.68
CA TRP A 134 -13.03 -25.22 17.83
C TRP A 134 -11.59 -24.89 17.44
N ARG A 135 -11.14 -25.34 16.26
CA ARG A 135 -9.79 -25.08 15.75
C ARG A 135 -9.55 -23.59 15.51
N LEU A 136 -10.53 -22.88 14.93
CA LEU A 136 -10.52 -21.44 14.74
C LEU A 136 -10.48 -20.67 16.07
N VAL A 137 -11.29 -21.05 17.04
CA VAL A 137 -11.30 -20.42 18.38
C VAL A 137 -9.97 -20.65 19.10
N LYS A 138 -9.47 -21.89 19.09
CA LYS A 138 -8.17 -22.25 19.66
C LYS A 138 -7.06 -21.40 19.03
N GLY A 139 -6.99 -21.35 17.69
CA GLY A 139 -5.99 -20.57 16.96
C GLY A 139 -6.07 -19.07 17.26
N MET A 140 -7.27 -18.50 17.34
CA MET A 140 -7.45 -17.09 17.71
C MET A 140 -6.94 -16.78 19.13
N LEU A 141 -7.24 -17.63 20.11
CA LEU A 141 -6.76 -17.46 21.50
C LEU A 141 -5.24 -17.64 21.59
N GLN A 142 -4.68 -18.61 20.87
CA GLN A 142 -3.24 -18.82 20.76
C GLN A 142 -2.56 -17.59 20.14
N LEU A 143 -3.09 -17.06 19.04
CA LEU A 143 -2.56 -15.86 18.39
C LEU A 143 -2.62 -14.64 19.32
N LYS A 144 -3.74 -14.38 20.00
CA LYS A 144 -3.85 -13.28 20.97
C LYS A 144 -2.81 -13.39 22.09
N THR A 145 -2.63 -14.61 22.61
CA THR A 145 -1.62 -14.89 23.64
C THR A 145 -0.20 -14.68 23.11
N ALA A 146 0.10 -15.20 21.92
CA ALA A 146 1.40 -15.08 21.26
C ALA A 146 1.74 -13.60 20.96
N LEU A 147 0.78 -12.82 20.44
CA LEU A 147 0.93 -11.38 20.23
C LEU A 147 1.22 -10.65 21.55
N SER A 148 0.47 -10.95 22.61
CA SER A 148 0.73 -10.32 23.92
C SER A 148 2.10 -10.67 24.48
N LYS A 149 2.60 -11.91 24.28
CA LYS A 149 3.93 -12.32 24.73
C LYS A 149 5.01 -11.63 23.89
N PHE A 150 4.86 -11.60 22.56
CA PHE A 150 5.79 -10.96 21.64
C PHE A 150 5.99 -9.47 21.95
N PHE A 151 4.89 -8.72 22.11
CA PHE A 151 5.00 -7.27 22.39
C PHE A 151 5.51 -6.93 23.80
N LYS A 152 5.55 -7.91 24.72
CA LYS A 152 6.21 -7.79 26.04
C LYS A 152 7.66 -8.30 26.03
N SER A 153 8.06 -9.01 24.98
CA SER A 153 9.42 -9.55 24.82
C SER A 153 10.43 -8.44 24.51
N LYS A 154 11.66 -8.63 24.98
CA LYS A 154 12.83 -7.83 24.55
C LYS A 154 13.33 -8.26 23.17
N ASP A 155 13.15 -9.54 22.83
CA ASP A 155 13.47 -10.11 21.52
C ASP A 155 12.24 -9.96 20.60
N GLN A 156 12.29 -8.95 19.73
CA GLN A 156 11.26 -8.68 18.71
C GLN A 156 11.85 -8.67 17.29
N ASP A 157 13.15 -8.92 17.16
CA ASP A 157 13.87 -8.94 15.88
C ASP A 157 13.98 -10.38 15.38
N ILE A 158 12.82 -10.95 15.09
CA ILE A 158 12.66 -12.31 14.58
C ILE A 158 11.82 -12.29 13.31
N THR A 159 11.98 -13.31 12.49
CA THR A 159 11.18 -13.54 11.29
C THR A 159 9.77 -14.04 11.63
N LEU A 160 8.84 -13.92 10.68
CA LEU A 160 7.49 -14.49 10.83
C LEU A 160 7.55 -16.01 11.04
N ALA A 161 8.42 -16.71 10.31
CA ALA A 161 8.62 -18.14 10.44
C ALA A 161 9.09 -18.53 11.85
N GLU A 162 10.06 -17.81 12.42
CA GLU A 162 10.51 -18.03 13.79
C GLU A 162 9.40 -17.73 14.82
N PHE A 163 8.63 -16.66 14.62
CA PHE A 163 7.48 -16.38 15.49
C PHE A 163 6.50 -17.55 15.50
N ILE A 164 6.19 -18.14 14.35
CA ILE A 164 5.27 -19.28 14.27
C ILE A 164 5.89 -20.55 14.82
N ASN A 165 7.15 -20.86 14.52
CA ASN A 165 7.80 -22.04 15.09
C ASN A 165 7.90 -21.99 16.62
N ARG A 166 7.94 -20.80 17.23
CA ARG A 166 7.91 -20.60 18.69
C ARG A 166 6.50 -20.70 19.30
N ASN A 167 5.46 -20.56 18.48
CA ASN A 167 4.08 -20.50 18.94
C ASN A 167 3.26 -21.55 18.18
N ASP A 168 2.89 -22.64 18.84
CA ASP A 168 2.09 -23.75 18.29
C ASP A 168 0.64 -23.32 17.94
N ILE A 169 0.50 -22.38 17.00
CA ILE A 169 -0.77 -21.82 16.54
C ILE A 169 -1.44 -22.85 15.65
N GLU A 170 -2.72 -23.08 15.90
CA GLU A 170 -3.55 -24.03 15.16
C GLU A 170 -3.44 -23.81 13.62
N GLU A 171 -3.06 -24.88 12.91
CA GLU A 171 -2.65 -24.84 11.50
C GLU A 171 -3.76 -24.38 10.55
N VAL A 172 -5.01 -24.84 10.74
CA VAL A 172 -6.14 -24.43 9.89
C VAL A 172 -6.49 -22.98 10.12
N PHE A 173 -6.41 -22.48 11.36
CA PHE A 173 -6.55 -21.06 11.64
C PHE A 173 -5.43 -20.24 10.99
N TRP A 174 -4.18 -20.65 11.18
CA TRP A 174 -3.03 -19.91 10.66
C TRP A 174 -3.03 -19.87 9.14
N HIS A 175 -3.00 -21.03 8.48
CA HIS A 175 -2.91 -21.10 7.02
C HIS A 175 -4.24 -20.81 6.31
N GLY A 176 -5.37 -21.11 6.94
CA GLY A 176 -6.69 -20.94 6.33
C GLY A 176 -7.35 -19.58 6.55
N ALA A 177 -6.98 -18.84 7.61
CA ALA A 177 -7.60 -17.55 7.94
C ALA A 177 -6.61 -16.39 8.09
N VAL A 178 -5.40 -16.62 8.64
CA VAL A 178 -4.44 -15.53 8.89
C VAL A 178 -3.53 -15.27 7.69
N MET A 179 -2.82 -16.29 7.22
CA MET A 179 -1.88 -16.18 6.10
C MET A 179 -2.52 -15.63 4.82
N PRO A 180 -3.75 -16.00 4.43
CA PRO A 180 -4.39 -15.44 3.23
C PRO A 180 -4.54 -13.91 3.30
N VAL A 181 -4.81 -13.37 4.50
CA VAL A 181 -4.88 -11.92 4.73
C VAL A 181 -3.50 -11.28 4.61
N LEU A 182 -2.46 -11.90 5.17
CA LEU A 182 -1.09 -11.41 5.05
C LEU A 182 -0.59 -11.43 3.60
N TYR A 183 -0.83 -12.51 2.85
CA TYR A 183 -0.48 -12.61 1.43
C TYR A 183 -1.17 -11.54 0.59
N THR A 184 -2.40 -11.17 0.94
CA THR A 184 -3.14 -10.11 0.25
C THR A 184 -2.48 -8.76 0.44
N ILE A 185 -2.22 -8.41 1.69
CA ILE A 185 -1.82 -7.05 2.06
C ILE A 185 -0.35 -6.80 1.74
N CYS A 186 0.47 -7.82 1.90
CA CYS A 186 1.86 -7.79 1.47
C CYS A 186 1.99 -8.02 -0.03
N THR A 187 0.97 -8.61 -0.67
CA THR A 187 0.93 -8.86 -2.12
C THR A 187 2.18 -9.63 -2.59
N CYS A 188 2.67 -10.55 -1.76
CA CYS A 188 3.99 -11.18 -1.90
C CYS A 188 3.89 -12.69 -2.18
N ASN A 189 5.02 -13.29 -2.52
CA ASN A 189 5.13 -14.73 -2.66
C ASN A 189 4.90 -15.45 -1.31
N PRO A 190 3.97 -16.44 -1.22
CA PRO A 190 3.75 -17.22 -0.01
C PRO A 190 5.00 -17.88 0.53
N LYS A 191 5.97 -18.17 -0.36
CA LYS A 191 7.25 -18.78 0.00
C LYS A 191 8.19 -17.81 0.70
N THR A 192 8.06 -16.50 0.52
CA THR A 192 9.02 -15.50 1.03
C THR A 192 8.52 -14.75 2.26
N ILE A 193 7.20 -14.71 2.51
CA ILE A 193 6.66 -13.97 3.67
C ILE A 193 7.16 -14.50 5.03
N GLY A 194 7.58 -15.77 5.09
CA GLY A 194 8.14 -16.37 6.30
C GLY A 194 9.42 -15.66 6.75
N ASP A 195 10.21 -15.15 5.80
CA ASP A 195 11.49 -14.48 6.04
C ASP A 195 11.33 -13.01 6.43
N TRP A 196 10.11 -12.47 6.32
CA TRP A 196 9.84 -11.08 6.65
C TRP A 196 9.95 -10.86 8.16
N PRO A 197 10.40 -9.67 8.61
CA PRO A 197 10.36 -9.32 10.03
C PRO A 197 8.95 -9.48 10.60
N ALA A 198 8.83 -10.18 11.73
CA ALA A 198 7.52 -10.48 12.32
C ALA A 198 6.81 -9.20 12.79
N LYS A 199 7.56 -8.27 13.40
CA LYS A 199 6.98 -7.12 14.11
C LYS A 199 5.97 -6.30 13.29
N PRO A 200 6.27 -5.83 12.06
CA PRO A 200 5.29 -5.11 11.24
C PRO A 200 4.02 -5.91 10.94
N LEU A 201 4.18 -7.20 10.62
CA LEU A 201 3.06 -8.11 10.33
C LEU A 201 2.20 -8.35 11.57
N LEU A 202 2.81 -8.51 12.73
CA LEU A 202 2.10 -8.72 14.00
C LEU A 202 1.39 -7.45 14.49
N ILE A 203 1.95 -6.25 14.24
CA ILE A 203 1.24 -4.98 14.48
C ILE A 203 -0.01 -4.95 13.61
N PHE A 204 0.13 -5.29 12.34
CA PHE A 204 -0.97 -5.35 11.39
C PHE A 204 -2.06 -6.34 11.83
N LEU A 205 -1.70 -7.58 12.20
CA LEU A 205 -2.64 -8.61 12.68
C LEU A 205 -3.38 -8.18 13.94
N ARG A 206 -2.70 -7.52 14.89
CA ARG A 206 -3.33 -6.99 16.09
C ARG A 206 -4.48 -6.04 15.75
N GLN A 207 -4.24 -5.10 14.82
CA GLN A 207 -5.24 -4.11 14.42
C GLN A 207 -6.42 -4.74 13.66
N LEU A 208 -6.21 -5.84 12.93
CA LEU A 208 -7.32 -6.60 12.34
C LEU A 208 -8.22 -7.26 13.39
N THR A 209 -7.65 -7.73 14.51
CA THR A 209 -8.43 -8.40 15.56
C THR A 209 -9.25 -7.45 16.41
N ASP A 210 -8.94 -6.15 16.41
CA ASP A 210 -9.66 -5.12 17.16
C ASP A 210 -10.99 -4.74 16.49
N GLY A 211 -11.11 -4.96 15.17
CA GLY A 211 -12.39 -5.02 14.48
C GLY A 211 -12.97 -3.66 14.04
N ASP A 212 -12.15 -2.63 13.98
CA ASP A 212 -12.52 -1.32 13.42
C ASP A 212 -12.97 -1.42 11.97
N ALA A 213 -13.89 -0.53 11.59
CA ALA A 213 -14.25 -0.37 10.18
C ALA A 213 -13.04 0.16 9.40
N LEU A 214 -12.78 -0.45 8.24
CA LEU A 214 -11.85 0.13 7.28
C LEU A 214 -12.52 1.32 6.60
N LEU A 215 -11.71 2.30 6.22
CA LEU A 215 -12.15 3.48 5.50
C LEU A 215 -11.72 3.42 4.04
N ARG A 216 -12.55 3.97 3.17
CA ARG A 216 -12.21 4.23 1.77
C ARG A 216 -12.42 5.70 1.44
N ILE A 217 -11.55 6.25 0.59
CA ILE A 217 -11.65 7.63 0.13
C ILE A 217 -12.84 7.77 -0.83
N GLN A 218 -13.63 8.82 -0.63
CA GLN A 218 -14.71 9.15 -1.55
C GLN A 218 -14.16 9.62 -2.90
N GLY A 219 -14.70 9.07 -4.00
CA GLY A 219 -14.16 9.27 -5.34
C GLY A 219 -12.88 8.48 -5.63
N GLY A 220 -12.50 7.56 -4.75
CA GLY A 220 -11.37 6.65 -4.96
C GLY A 220 -10.01 7.35 -5.04
N THR A 221 -9.08 6.70 -5.71
CA THR A 221 -7.69 7.17 -5.83
C THR A 221 -7.59 8.43 -6.65
N SER A 222 -8.38 8.53 -7.73
CA SER A 222 -8.35 9.69 -8.62
C SER A 222 -8.76 10.98 -7.91
N ALA A 223 -9.69 10.95 -6.95
CA ALA A 223 -10.03 12.11 -6.14
C ALA A 223 -8.84 12.58 -5.27
N LEU A 224 -8.14 11.64 -4.63
CA LEU A 224 -6.93 11.94 -3.86
C LEU A 224 -5.84 12.55 -4.74
N VAL A 225 -5.56 11.93 -5.89
CA VAL A 225 -4.53 12.41 -6.81
C VAL A 225 -4.85 13.82 -7.32
N SER A 226 -6.10 14.06 -7.74
CA SER A 226 -6.53 15.39 -8.22
C SER A 226 -6.29 16.50 -7.19
N LYS A 227 -6.51 16.20 -5.89
CA LYS A 227 -6.24 17.15 -4.80
C LYS A 227 -4.74 17.32 -4.50
N LEU A 228 -3.96 16.25 -4.58
CA LEU A 228 -2.52 16.30 -4.35
C LEU A 228 -1.80 17.16 -5.39
N ILE A 229 -2.23 17.12 -6.65
CA ILE A 229 -1.60 17.89 -7.75
C ILE A 229 -2.19 19.29 -7.95
N GLU A 230 -3.18 19.68 -7.13
CA GLU A 230 -3.85 20.97 -7.31
C GLU A 230 -2.85 22.13 -7.25
N ASN A 231 -2.79 22.94 -8.31
CA ASN A 231 -1.82 24.03 -8.51
C ASN A 231 -0.34 23.58 -8.55
N ILE A 232 -0.06 22.35 -9.00
CA ILE A 232 1.28 21.82 -9.25
C ILE A 232 1.41 21.49 -10.74
N GLU A 233 2.56 21.83 -11.33
CA GLU A 233 2.88 21.46 -12.70
C GLU A 233 3.21 19.97 -12.77
N VAL A 234 2.55 19.25 -13.69
CA VAL A 234 2.79 17.82 -13.93
C VAL A 234 3.12 17.62 -15.40
N VAL A 235 4.30 17.07 -15.66
CA VAL A 235 4.80 16.72 -17.00
C VAL A 235 4.74 15.20 -17.12
N SER A 236 3.65 14.69 -17.72
CA SER A 236 3.46 13.25 -17.97
C SER A 236 4.03 12.81 -19.33
N GLY A 237 4.17 11.50 -19.52
CA GLY A 237 4.82 10.93 -20.72
C GLY A 237 6.28 11.36 -20.85
N SER A 238 6.94 11.60 -19.72
CA SER A 238 8.21 12.29 -19.60
C SER A 238 9.13 11.51 -18.66
N ALA A 239 9.70 10.42 -19.18
CA ALA A 239 10.65 9.64 -18.42
C ALA A 239 11.96 10.43 -18.27
N ILE A 240 12.52 10.45 -17.06
CA ILE A 240 13.80 11.10 -16.80
C ILE A 240 14.93 10.21 -17.30
N THR A 241 15.86 10.81 -18.04
CA THR A 241 17.03 10.15 -18.63
C THR A 241 18.33 10.57 -17.99
N LYS A 242 18.35 11.71 -17.27
CA LYS A 242 19.54 12.17 -16.55
C LYS A 242 19.20 13.03 -15.35
N VAL A 243 19.92 12.81 -14.25
CA VAL A 243 19.97 13.61 -13.03
C VAL A 243 21.43 13.77 -12.68
N GLU A 244 21.91 15.02 -12.69
CA GLU A 244 23.31 15.37 -12.48
C GLU A 244 23.41 16.65 -11.64
N GLU A 245 24.20 16.65 -10.59
CA GLU A 245 24.52 17.88 -9.87
C GLU A 245 25.43 18.78 -10.71
N GLN A 246 25.02 20.05 -10.87
CA GLN A 246 25.78 21.08 -11.56
C GLN A 246 25.89 22.32 -10.66
N GLY A 247 27.01 22.41 -9.94
CA GLY A 247 27.24 23.47 -8.96
C GLY A 247 26.20 23.45 -7.83
N GLU A 248 25.45 24.54 -7.66
CA GLU A 248 24.41 24.67 -6.63
C GLU A 248 23.05 24.05 -7.01
N LYS A 249 22.91 23.56 -8.25
CA LYS A 249 21.66 23.03 -8.80
C LYS A 249 21.82 21.58 -9.26
N VAL A 250 20.71 21.00 -9.68
CA VAL A 250 20.63 19.66 -10.27
C VAL A 250 19.98 19.77 -11.63
N LEU A 251 20.67 19.30 -12.65
CA LEU A 251 20.16 19.13 -14.01
C LEU A 251 19.26 17.91 -14.04
N VAL A 252 18.06 18.08 -14.59
CA VAL A 252 17.12 17.01 -14.89
C VAL A 252 16.85 17.04 -16.39
N GLU A 253 17.10 15.92 -17.07
CA GLU A 253 16.82 15.72 -18.49
C GLU A 253 15.75 14.64 -18.68
N ASN A 254 14.84 14.84 -19.64
CA ASN A 254 13.78 13.87 -19.95
C ASN A 254 13.87 13.33 -21.38
N THR A 255 13.06 12.31 -21.69
CA THR A 255 12.98 11.68 -23.02
C THR A 255 12.50 12.61 -24.13
N GLN A 256 11.98 13.80 -23.79
CA GLN A 256 11.55 14.83 -24.75
C GLN A 256 12.68 15.82 -25.08
N GLY A 257 13.88 15.62 -24.51
CA GLY A 257 15.04 16.49 -24.69
C GLY A 257 14.99 17.77 -23.86
N GLN A 258 14.02 17.92 -22.96
CA GLN A 258 13.94 19.06 -22.06
C GLN A 258 15.02 18.94 -20.99
N GLN A 259 15.75 20.03 -20.76
CA GLN A 259 16.80 20.14 -19.77
C GLN A 259 16.46 21.29 -18.81
N ILE A 260 16.34 21.00 -17.51
CA ILE A 260 15.94 22.00 -16.51
C ILE A 260 16.83 21.87 -15.28
N LEU A 261 17.25 23.02 -14.73
CA LEU A 261 18.03 23.11 -13.49
C LEU A 261 17.13 23.42 -12.29
N PHE A 262 17.08 22.49 -11.34
CA PHE A 262 16.34 22.63 -10.09
C PHE A 262 17.28 22.90 -8.91
N ASP A 263 16.78 23.56 -7.87
CA ASP A 263 17.53 23.71 -6.62
C ASP A 263 17.65 22.35 -5.90
N ARG A 264 16.59 21.53 -5.94
CA ARG A 264 16.53 20.19 -5.33
C ARG A 264 15.76 19.19 -6.20
N VAL A 265 16.03 17.91 -6.01
CA VAL A 265 15.32 16.81 -6.69
C VAL A 265 14.88 15.77 -5.67
N VAL A 266 13.64 15.32 -5.77
CA VAL A 266 13.10 14.18 -5.01
C VAL A 266 12.78 13.06 -6.00
N VAL A 267 13.52 11.96 -5.91
CA VAL A 267 13.31 10.74 -6.70
C VAL A 267 12.34 9.83 -5.96
N ALA A 268 11.14 9.65 -6.50
CA ALA A 268 10.02 8.91 -5.91
C ALA A 268 9.62 7.66 -6.72
N THR A 269 10.60 7.00 -7.34
CA THR A 269 10.43 5.80 -8.17
C THR A 269 10.82 4.52 -7.41
N PRO A 270 10.47 3.32 -7.91
CA PRO A 270 11.20 2.11 -7.54
C PRO A 270 12.70 2.25 -7.84
N THR A 271 13.55 1.51 -7.13
CA THR A 271 15.01 1.63 -7.30
C THR A 271 15.57 0.77 -8.45
N THR A 272 14.72 0.01 -9.15
CA THR A 272 15.13 -0.97 -10.17
C THR A 272 15.75 -0.38 -11.43
N LYS A 273 15.64 0.94 -11.63
CA LYS A 273 16.07 1.66 -12.84
C LYS A 273 16.86 2.93 -12.51
N ILE A 274 17.32 3.10 -11.28
CA ILE A 274 17.93 4.35 -10.82
C ILE A 274 19.28 4.63 -11.51
N GLU A 275 20.02 3.59 -11.88
CA GLU A 275 21.26 3.73 -12.65
C GLU A 275 21.05 4.19 -14.09
N GLU A 276 19.83 4.07 -14.62
CA GLU A 276 19.52 4.46 -16.00
C GLU A 276 19.51 5.98 -16.17
N PHE A 277 19.34 6.73 -15.07
CA PHE A 277 19.23 8.19 -15.11
C PHE A 277 20.04 8.94 -14.05
N LEU A 278 20.50 8.32 -12.97
CA LEU A 278 21.44 9.00 -12.05
C LEU A 278 22.85 9.01 -12.66
N GLU A 279 23.53 10.16 -12.64
CA GLU A 279 24.93 10.22 -13.09
C GLU A 279 25.81 9.26 -12.25
N PRO A 280 26.41 8.22 -12.87
CA PRO A 280 27.01 7.12 -12.12
C PRO A 280 28.17 7.51 -11.21
N THR A 281 28.93 8.54 -11.58
CA THR A 281 30.13 8.95 -10.84
C THR A 281 29.74 9.72 -9.57
N GLN A 282 28.82 10.68 -9.69
CA GLN A 282 28.35 11.53 -8.61
C GLN A 282 27.48 10.75 -7.61
N PHE A 283 26.68 9.80 -8.08
CA PHE A 283 25.73 9.06 -7.26
C PHE A 283 26.15 7.61 -6.98
N ALA A 284 27.43 7.24 -7.19
CA ALA A 284 27.92 5.86 -7.05
C ALA A 284 27.48 5.18 -5.74
N ASP A 285 27.66 5.85 -4.60
CA ASP A 285 27.27 5.32 -3.28
C ASP A 285 25.76 5.19 -3.11
N ASP A 286 24.99 6.17 -3.61
CA ASP A 286 23.53 6.12 -3.56
C ASP A 286 23.02 4.98 -4.45
N ILE A 287 23.58 4.81 -5.65
CA ILE A 287 23.25 3.70 -6.55
C ILE A 287 23.56 2.35 -5.89
N ALA A 288 24.75 2.19 -5.30
CA ALA A 288 25.14 0.97 -4.61
C ALA A 288 24.23 0.62 -3.43
N LEU A 289 23.72 1.62 -2.70
CA LEU A 289 22.75 1.42 -1.64
C LEU A 289 21.36 1.05 -2.20
N LEU A 290 20.86 1.82 -3.17
CA LEU A 290 19.51 1.71 -3.69
C LEU A 290 19.26 0.39 -4.43
N LYS A 291 20.29 -0.18 -5.06
CA LYS A 291 20.23 -1.50 -5.73
C LYS A 291 19.99 -2.68 -4.78
N GLN A 292 20.19 -2.49 -3.47
CA GLN A 292 19.97 -3.55 -2.49
C GLN A 292 18.50 -3.71 -2.11
N PHE A 293 17.65 -2.71 -2.38
CA PHE A 293 16.20 -2.85 -2.22
C PHE A 293 15.65 -3.79 -3.28
N LYS A 294 14.90 -4.81 -2.84
CA LYS A 294 14.33 -5.83 -3.72
C LYS A 294 12.88 -5.52 -4.01
N PHE A 295 12.44 -5.89 -5.21
CA PHE A 295 11.07 -5.74 -5.64
C PHE A 295 10.57 -7.05 -6.25
N GLU A 296 9.31 -7.38 -5.97
CA GLU A 296 8.58 -8.46 -6.62
C GLU A 296 7.47 -7.86 -7.49
N GLN A 297 7.15 -8.56 -8.58
CA GLN A 297 6.01 -8.24 -9.42
C GLN A 297 4.93 -9.29 -9.26
N GLY A 298 3.68 -8.86 -9.43
CA GLY A 298 2.58 -9.79 -9.62
C GLY A 298 1.43 -9.15 -10.36
N GLU A 299 0.52 -10.00 -10.81
CA GLU A 299 -0.58 -9.60 -11.68
C GLU A 299 -1.90 -9.56 -10.92
N LEU A 300 -2.62 -8.46 -11.12
CA LEU A 300 -3.99 -8.25 -10.70
C LEU A 300 -4.88 -8.21 -11.93
N VAL A 301 -5.84 -9.12 -11.99
CA VAL A 301 -6.81 -9.20 -13.09
C VAL A 301 -8.12 -8.58 -12.62
N ILE A 302 -8.66 -7.64 -13.38
CA ILE A 302 -9.97 -7.02 -13.19
C ILE A 302 -10.93 -7.64 -14.20
N HIS A 303 -12.03 -8.24 -13.74
CA HIS A 303 -12.90 -9.03 -14.60
C HIS A 303 -14.33 -9.16 -14.05
N THR A 304 -15.25 -9.71 -14.86
CA THR A 304 -16.64 -10.00 -14.47
C THR A 304 -16.91 -11.50 -14.26
N ASP A 305 -15.88 -12.34 -14.40
CA ASP A 305 -16.04 -13.79 -14.26
C ASP A 305 -16.26 -14.23 -12.81
N SER A 306 -17.45 -14.74 -12.49
CA SER A 306 -17.83 -15.12 -11.13
C SER A 306 -17.30 -16.48 -10.68
N THR A 307 -16.58 -17.21 -11.53
CA THR A 307 -15.96 -18.52 -11.24
C THR A 307 -14.93 -18.47 -10.11
N VAL A 308 -14.37 -17.28 -9.84
CA VAL A 308 -13.42 -17.00 -8.75
C VAL A 308 -14.08 -16.81 -7.39
N MET A 309 -15.42 -16.78 -7.33
CA MET A 309 -16.20 -16.61 -6.11
C MET A 309 -16.73 -17.95 -5.60
N PRO A 310 -17.11 -18.06 -4.31
CA PRO A 310 -17.77 -19.26 -3.79
C PRO A 310 -18.93 -19.73 -4.70
N PRO A 311 -19.06 -21.05 -4.98
CA PRO A 311 -20.10 -21.55 -5.88
C PRO A 311 -21.53 -21.15 -5.48
N LYS A 312 -21.76 -20.99 -4.17
CA LYS A 312 -23.05 -20.55 -3.63
C LYS A 312 -23.04 -19.05 -3.41
N ARG A 313 -23.98 -18.34 -4.06
CA ARG A 313 -24.10 -16.88 -3.98
C ARG A 313 -24.21 -16.34 -2.55
N LYS A 314 -24.90 -17.06 -1.67
CA LYS A 314 -25.05 -16.68 -0.25
C LYS A 314 -23.74 -16.65 0.54
N ASP A 315 -22.71 -17.33 0.05
CA ASP A 315 -21.40 -17.42 0.69
C ASP A 315 -20.43 -16.36 0.13
N TRP A 316 -20.85 -15.58 -0.87
CA TRP A 316 -20.03 -14.48 -1.39
C TRP A 316 -19.79 -13.45 -0.30
N SER A 317 -18.53 -13.08 -0.17
CA SER A 317 -18.06 -12.03 0.71
C SER A 317 -17.23 -11.03 -0.10
N VAL A 318 -16.95 -9.87 0.48
CA VAL A 318 -16.06 -8.89 -0.15
C VAL A 318 -14.72 -9.52 -0.49
N LEU A 319 -14.14 -10.23 0.46
CA LEU A 319 -12.86 -10.92 0.33
C LEU A 319 -13.14 -12.42 0.13
N SER A 320 -12.64 -12.99 -0.95
CA SER A 320 -12.76 -14.42 -1.25
C SER A 320 -11.36 -15.03 -1.34
N TYR A 321 -11.07 -15.98 -0.48
CA TYR A 321 -9.84 -16.74 -0.44
C TYR A 321 -10.10 -18.16 -0.92
N MET A 322 -9.32 -18.63 -1.89
CA MET A 322 -9.36 -20.03 -2.31
C MET A 322 -7.96 -20.62 -2.32
N MET A 323 -7.83 -21.82 -1.76
CA MET A 323 -6.55 -22.51 -1.65
C MET A 323 -6.71 -24.03 -1.68
N ASP A 324 -5.70 -24.74 -2.17
CA ASP A 324 -5.62 -26.20 -2.02
C ASP A 324 -5.16 -26.61 -0.60
N ARG A 325 -5.31 -27.89 -0.26
CA ARG A 325 -4.92 -28.41 1.07
C ARG A 325 -3.43 -28.39 1.35
N LYS A 326 -2.60 -28.32 0.31
CA LYS A 326 -1.14 -28.20 0.43
C LYS A 326 -0.68 -26.74 0.44
N PHE A 327 -1.62 -25.79 0.30
CA PHE A 327 -1.34 -24.36 0.21
C PHE A 327 -0.36 -23.99 -0.91
N THR A 328 -0.31 -24.79 -1.99
CA THR A 328 0.55 -24.56 -3.16
C THR A 328 -0.14 -23.72 -4.23
N ARG A 329 -1.48 -23.78 -4.30
CA ARG A 329 -2.32 -22.99 -5.20
C ARG A 329 -3.20 -22.10 -4.34
N GLN A 330 -3.12 -20.79 -4.55
CA GLN A 330 -3.86 -19.81 -3.78
C GLN A 330 -4.25 -18.64 -4.66
N GLN A 331 -5.49 -18.18 -4.53
CA GLN A 331 -5.96 -16.93 -5.13
C GLN A 331 -6.72 -16.11 -4.10
N PHE A 332 -6.75 -14.82 -4.37
CA PHE A 332 -7.52 -13.86 -3.59
C PHE A 332 -8.34 -12.99 -4.53
N THR A 333 -9.63 -12.88 -4.25
CA THR A 333 -10.54 -12.06 -5.03
C THR A 333 -11.24 -11.03 -4.15
N VAL A 334 -11.32 -9.80 -4.64
CA VAL A 334 -12.16 -8.74 -4.09
C VAL A 334 -13.39 -8.57 -4.95
N TRP A 335 -14.58 -8.64 -4.35
CA TRP A 335 -15.83 -8.25 -5.01
C TRP A 335 -16.10 -6.75 -4.82
N LEU A 336 -15.86 -5.96 -5.87
CA LEU A 336 -15.83 -4.50 -5.79
C LEU A 336 -17.20 -3.88 -5.51
N ASN A 337 -18.29 -4.43 -6.06
CA ASN A 337 -19.64 -3.88 -5.88
C ASN A 337 -20.09 -3.90 -4.41
N SER A 338 -19.44 -4.70 -3.56
CA SER A 338 -19.72 -4.78 -2.14
C SER A 338 -18.93 -3.77 -1.30
N ILE A 339 -18.10 -2.93 -1.93
CA ILE A 339 -17.25 -1.90 -1.31
C ILE A 339 -17.35 -0.54 -1.99
N GLU A 340 -17.61 -0.48 -3.29
CA GLU A 340 -17.70 0.76 -4.05
C GLU A 340 -19.18 1.15 -4.24
N PRO A 341 -19.66 2.24 -3.62
CA PRO A 341 -21.03 2.71 -3.76
C PRO A 341 -21.48 2.90 -5.21
N SER A 342 -20.60 3.39 -6.08
CA SER A 342 -20.90 3.62 -7.50
C SER A 342 -21.00 2.33 -8.33
N LEU A 343 -20.67 1.15 -7.76
CA LEU A 343 -20.82 -0.16 -8.40
C LEU A 343 -22.02 -0.96 -7.86
N VAL A 344 -22.73 -0.45 -6.86
CA VAL A 344 -23.91 -1.14 -6.31
C VAL A 344 -25.01 -1.26 -7.37
N GLY A 345 -25.58 -2.47 -7.51
CA GLY A 345 -26.64 -2.76 -8.48
C GLY A 345 -26.16 -2.99 -9.92
N LYS A 346 -24.86 -2.84 -10.19
CA LYS A 346 -24.23 -3.03 -11.50
C LYS A 346 -23.75 -4.47 -11.71
N THR A 347 -23.22 -4.76 -12.90
CA THR A 347 -22.61 -6.08 -13.18
C THR A 347 -21.50 -6.35 -12.15
N PRO A 348 -21.41 -7.58 -11.57
CA PRO A 348 -20.37 -7.91 -10.61
C PRO A 348 -18.96 -7.76 -11.20
N VAL A 349 -18.12 -7.00 -10.52
CA VAL A 349 -16.71 -6.80 -10.87
C VAL A 349 -15.83 -7.36 -9.77
N PHE A 350 -14.79 -8.07 -10.19
CA PHE A 350 -13.84 -8.75 -9.34
C PHE A 350 -12.42 -8.25 -9.63
N GLN A 351 -11.61 -8.16 -8.57
CA GLN A 351 -10.16 -8.05 -8.70
C GLN A 351 -9.53 -9.31 -8.14
N THR A 352 -8.85 -10.08 -8.96
CA THR A 352 -8.25 -11.35 -8.57
C THR A 352 -6.73 -11.26 -8.65
N TRP A 353 -6.08 -11.48 -7.51
CA TRP A 353 -4.63 -11.56 -7.40
C TRP A 353 -4.17 -13.00 -7.60
N ARG A 354 -3.28 -13.22 -8.58
CA ARG A 354 -2.75 -14.55 -8.96
C ARG A 354 -3.87 -15.59 -9.13
N PRO A 355 -4.71 -15.44 -10.16
CA PRO A 355 -5.79 -16.40 -10.40
C PRO A 355 -5.22 -17.82 -10.54
N VAL A 356 -5.78 -18.76 -9.78
CA VAL A 356 -5.51 -20.21 -9.94
C VAL A 356 -6.70 -20.95 -10.54
N THR A 357 -7.83 -20.25 -10.64
CA THR A 357 -8.98 -20.58 -11.50
C THR A 357 -8.80 -19.82 -12.81
N GLU A 358 -8.98 -20.50 -13.94
CA GLU A 358 -8.95 -19.87 -15.25
C GLU A 358 -10.09 -18.85 -15.36
N ILE A 359 -9.75 -17.62 -15.76
CA ILE A 359 -10.69 -16.52 -15.98
C ILE A 359 -10.97 -16.47 -17.49
N ASP A 360 -12.25 -16.48 -17.87
CA ASP A 360 -12.64 -16.31 -19.28
C ASP A 360 -12.06 -14.99 -19.84
N PRO A 361 -11.18 -15.03 -20.87
CA PRO A 361 -10.58 -13.83 -21.45
C PRO A 361 -11.59 -12.80 -21.94
N LYS A 362 -12.80 -13.23 -22.34
CA LYS A 362 -13.88 -12.33 -22.77
C LYS A 362 -14.50 -11.52 -21.63
N LYS A 363 -14.26 -11.94 -20.38
CA LYS A 363 -14.75 -11.27 -19.17
C LYS A 363 -13.68 -10.42 -18.49
N VAL A 364 -12.45 -10.40 -19.02
CA VAL A 364 -11.38 -9.54 -18.52
C VAL A 364 -11.64 -8.10 -18.95
N ILE A 365 -11.66 -7.20 -17.98
CA ILE A 365 -11.75 -5.74 -18.18
C ILE A 365 -10.33 -5.18 -18.38
N SER A 366 -9.40 -5.54 -17.50
CA SER A 366 -8.00 -5.14 -17.60
C SER A 366 -7.09 -6.02 -16.73
N THR A 367 -5.80 -6.03 -17.04
CA THR A 367 -4.76 -6.68 -16.24
C THR A 367 -3.70 -5.64 -15.86
N VAL A 368 -3.27 -5.68 -14.60
CA VAL A 368 -2.33 -4.72 -14.03
C VAL A 368 -1.15 -5.45 -13.41
N THR A 369 0.07 -5.09 -13.82
CA THR A 369 1.30 -5.55 -13.16
C THR A 369 1.65 -4.61 -12.01
N LEU A 370 1.62 -5.13 -10.78
CA LEU A 370 2.01 -4.38 -9.58
C LEU A 370 3.44 -4.71 -9.20
N THR A 371 4.27 -3.69 -8.99
CA THR A 371 5.62 -3.83 -8.43
C THR A 371 5.61 -3.45 -6.95
N ARG A 372 6.10 -4.32 -6.08
CA ARG A 372 6.09 -4.16 -4.62
C ARG A 372 7.46 -4.40 -4.03
N ALA A 373 7.83 -3.61 -3.03
CA ALA A 373 9.06 -3.81 -2.29
C ALA A 373 8.97 -5.07 -1.42
N VAL A 374 10.05 -5.85 -1.38
CA VAL A 374 10.20 -6.97 -0.47
C VAL A 374 10.79 -6.44 0.83
N VAL A 375 10.20 -6.80 1.98
CA VAL A 375 10.74 -6.45 3.29
C VAL A 375 11.46 -7.64 3.87
N ASP A 376 12.76 -7.49 4.08
CA ASP A 376 13.60 -8.45 4.80
C ASP A 376 14.35 -7.76 5.95
N SER A 377 15.07 -8.54 6.76
CA SER A 377 15.87 -7.98 7.88
C SER A 377 16.92 -6.96 7.42
N LYS A 378 17.42 -7.07 6.19
CA LYS A 378 18.39 -6.11 5.62
C LYS A 378 17.72 -4.76 5.31
N THR A 379 16.45 -4.78 4.90
CA THR A 379 15.69 -3.58 4.51
C THR A 379 15.67 -2.51 5.61
N VAL A 380 15.55 -2.92 6.88
CA VAL A 380 15.57 -1.99 8.03
C VAL A 380 16.91 -1.25 8.13
N ALA A 381 18.03 -1.96 7.98
CA ALA A 381 19.36 -1.36 7.98
C ALA A 381 19.56 -0.43 6.78
N LEU A 382 19.08 -0.81 5.60
CA LEU A 382 19.14 0.00 4.38
C LEU A 382 18.35 1.31 4.54
N ASN A 383 17.14 1.25 5.10
CA ASN A 383 16.32 2.43 5.40
C ASN A 383 17.06 3.42 6.30
N LYS A 384 17.66 2.92 7.38
CA LYS A 384 18.43 3.77 8.32
C LYS A 384 19.63 4.41 7.63
N GLN A 385 20.36 3.65 6.81
CA GLN A 385 21.50 4.18 6.05
C GLN A 385 21.07 5.26 5.07
N LEU A 386 19.97 5.04 4.32
CA LEU A 386 19.43 6.02 3.38
C LEU A 386 18.97 7.31 4.08
N GLN A 387 18.23 7.18 5.19
CA GLN A 387 17.79 8.32 6.00
C GLN A 387 18.97 9.13 6.53
N GLN A 388 20.04 8.46 7.01
CA GLN A 388 21.26 9.13 7.44
C GLN A 388 21.90 9.91 6.29
N ARG A 389 21.99 9.32 5.08
CA ARG A 389 22.53 10.00 3.90
C ARG A 389 21.74 11.25 3.54
N HIS A 390 20.42 11.24 3.69
CA HIS A 390 19.57 12.42 3.44
C HIS A 390 19.90 13.62 4.35
N THR A 391 20.49 13.40 5.53
CA THR A 391 20.86 14.48 6.46
C THR A 391 22.20 15.13 6.16
N THR A 392 22.94 14.64 5.16
CA THR A 392 24.24 15.21 4.77
C THR A 392 24.09 16.67 4.39
N ALA A 393 24.99 17.52 4.88
CA ALA A 393 24.99 18.95 4.56
C ALA A 393 25.05 19.16 3.04
N GLN A 394 24.32 20.18 2.54
CA GLN A 394 24.28 20.56 1.13
C GLN A 394 23.72 19.51 0.16
N ARG A 395 23.12 18.41 0.66
CA ARG A 395 22.50 17.42 -0.23
C ARG A 395 21.39 18.04 -1.08
N LYS A 396 21.39 17.70 -2.38
CA LYS A 396 20.43 18.22 -3.36
C LYS A 396 19.43 17.19 -3.89
N VAL A 397 19.79 15.91 -3.88
CA VAL A 397 18.96 14.80 -4.37
C VAL A 397 18.50 13.91 -3.22
N PHE A 398 17.21 13.64 -3.14
CA PHE A 398 16.57 12.84 -2.10
C PHE A 398 15.79 11.68 -2.71
N PHE A 399 15.62 10.61 -1.95
CA PHE A 399 14.90 9.42 -2.39
C PHE A 399 13.74 9.13 -1.45
N CYS A 400 12.55 8.87 -1.99
CA CYS A 400 11.41 8.45 -1.19
C CYS A 400 10.57 7.41 -1.94
N GLY A 401 9.67 6.76 -1.21
CA GLY A 401 8.92 5.62 -1.72
C GLY A 401 8.48 4.73 -0.58
N SER A 402 7.46 3.91 -0.81
CA SER A 402 6.95 2.96 0.19
C SER A 402 8.03 1.98 0.67
N TRP A 403 9.11 1.80 -0.10
CA TRP A 403 10.26 0.97 0.17
C TRP A 403 11.30 1.61 1.12
N SER A 404 11.25 2.93 1.32
CA SER A 404 12.27 3.71 2.05
C SER A 404 11.88 4.06 3.50
N CYS A 405 10.93 3.31 4.05
CA CYS A 405 10.40 3.53 5.39
C CYS A 405 10.12 2.19 6.08
N ASP A 406 10.27 2.17 7.40
CA ASP A 406 10.03 0.97 8.20
C ASP A 406 8.54 0.59 8.20
N GLY A 407 8.28 -0.71 8.35
CA GLY A 407 6.93 -1.26 8.38
C GLY A 407 6.55 -1.96 7.08
N LEU A 408 5.24 -2.02 6.80
CA LEU A 408 4.74 -2.59 5.56
C LEU A 408 4.86 -1.56 4.42
N PRO A 409 5.20 -1.98 3.18
CA PRO A 409 5.35 -1.09 2.03
C PRO A 409 3.97 -0.75 1.44
N ILE A 410 3.25 0.13 2.13
CA ILE A 410 1.88 0.57 1.83
C ILE A 410 1.83 2.09 1.60
N LEU A 411 0.65 2.65 1.32
CA LEU A 411 0.48 4.10 1.15
C LEU A 411 0.98 4.88 2.38
N GLU A 412 0.81 4.33 3.57
CA GLU A 412 1.32 4.95 4.80
C GLU A 412 2.84 5.13 4.79
N SER A 413 3.58 4.10 4.39
CA SER A 413 5.05 4.19 4.33
C SER A 413 5.50 5.14 3.21
N ALA A 414 4.73 5.23 2.12
CA ALA A 414 4.97 6.20 1.06
C ALA A 414 4.82 7.65 1.57
N VAL A 415 3.71 7.97 2.24
CA VAL A 415 3.47 9.31 2.82
C VAL A 415 4.51 9.62 3.91
N THR A 416 4.80 8.64 4.77
CA THR A 416 5.80 8.81 5.85
C THR A 416 7.20 9.07 5.29
N SER A 417 7.60 8.38 4.22
CA SER A 417 8.88 8.65 3.56
C SER A 417 8.95 10.06 2.97
N ALA A 418 7.85 10.57 2.42
CA ALA A 418 7.75 11.92 1.90
C ALA A 418 7.81 12.98 3.02
N MET A 419 7.18 12.71 4.16
CA MET A 419 7.25 13.56 5.35
C MET A 419 8.70 13.74 5.81
N HIS A 420 9.50 12.67 5.88
CA HIS A 420 10.92 12.78 6.25
C HIS A 420 11.71 13.71 5.32
N ILE A 421 11.48 13.62 4.00
CA ILE A 421 12.15 14.53 3.04
C ILE A 421 11.67 15.98 3.24
N ALA A 422 10.38 16.16 3.43
CA ALA A 422 9.78 17.47 3.69
C ALA A 422 10.36 18.13 4.97
N GLU A 423 10.51 17.37 6.05
CA GLU A 423 11.12 17.85 7.31
C GLU A 423 12.58 18.26 7.12
N ILE A 424 13.37 17.48 6.37
CA ILE A 424 14.77 17.82 6.04
C ILE A 424 14.83 19.14 5.25
N LEU A 425 13.84 19.39 4.39
CA LEU A 425 13.69 20.63 3.64
C LEU A 425 12.97 21.74 4.41
N GLY A 426 12.56 21.49 5.65
CA GLY A 426 11.95 22.47 6.54
C GLY A 426 10.49 22.78 6.30
N ALA A 427 9.79 21.93 5.54
CA ALA A 427 8.37 22.07 5.34
C ALA A 427 7.59 21.65 6.61
N PRO A 428 6.62 22.46 7.07
CA PRO A 428 5.74 22.07 8.17
C PRO A 428 4.79 20.94 7.74
N LEU A 429 4.33 20.15 8.71
CA LEU A 429 3.39 19.05 8.50
C LEU A 429 2.06 19.32 9.25
N PRO A 430 1.29 20.35 8.86
CA PRO A 430 0.12 20.81 9.61
C PRO A 430 -1.01 19.77 9.67
N PHE A 431 -0.96 18.76 8.81
CA PHE A 431 -1.97 17.71 8.74
C PHE A 431 -1.79 16.62 9.81
N VAL A 432 -0.62 16.49 10.44
CA VAL A 432 -0.35 15.38 11.38
C VAL A 432 -1.36 15.38 12.53
N GLY A 433 -2.07 14.27 12.67
CA GLY A 433 -3.08 14.08 13.73
C GLY A 433 -4.49 14.52 13.35
N LEU A 434 -4.71 15.08 12.15
CA LEU A 434 -6.05 15.33 11.64
C LEU A 434 -6.81 14.02 11.47
N LYS A 435 -8.07 14.01 11.91
CA LYS A 435 -8.95 12.85 11.78
C LYS A 435 -9.72 12.92 10.46
N PRO A 436 -9.89 11.80 9.74
CA PRO A 436 -10.69 11.78 8.53
C PRO A 436 -12.14 12.13 8.84
N LYS A 437 -12.77 12.93 7.97
CA LYS A 437 -14.22 13.10 7.98
C LYS A 437 -14.84 11.82 7.43
N VAL A 438 -15.67 11.16 8.23
CA VAL A 438 -16.34 9.91 7.84
C VAL A 438 -17.79 10.21 7.50
N GLU A 439 -18.18 9.93 6.27
CA GLU A 439 -19.54 10.04 5.75
C GLU A 439 -20.09 8.64 5.47
N VAL A 440 -21.39 8.45 5.70
CA VAL A 440 -22.03 7.16 5.42
C VAL A 440 -22.21 7.04 3.90
N ALA A 441 -22.03 5.83 3.37
CA ALA A 441 -22.38 5.49 1.99
C ALA A 441 -23.65 4.61 2.00
N PRO A 442 -24.86 5.20 1.88
CA PRO A 442 -26.12 4.47 2.03
C PRO A 442 -26.30 3.34 1.02
N GLN A 443 -25.67 3.46 -0.16
CA GLN A 443 -25.72 2.48 -1.24
C GLN A 443 -25.19 1.11 -0.79
N LEU A 444 -24.26 1.07 0.18
CA LEU A 444 -23.71 -0.18 0.71
C LEU A 444 -24.65 -0.90 1.69
N GLY A 445 -25.83 -0.32 1.97
CA GLY A 445 -26.90 -0.96 2.75
C GLY A 445 -26.55 -1.21 4.22
N TYR A 446 -25.76 -0.30 4.82
CA TYR A 446 -25.31 -0.41 6.20
C TYR A 446 -26.27 0.11 7.25
#